data_AF-Q83U58-F1
#
_entry.id   AF-Q83U58-F1
#
_cell.length_a   1.000
_cell.length_b   1.000
_cell.length_c   1.000
_cell.angle_alpha   90.00
_cell.angle_beta   90.00
_cell.angle_gamma   90.00
#
_symmetry.space_group_name_H-M   'P 1'
#
loop_
_entity.id
_entity.type
_entity.pdbx_description
1 polymer ?
#
loop_
_entity_poly.entity_id
_entity_poly.type
_entity_poly.pdbx_seq_one_letter_code
_entity_poly.pdbx_strand_id
1 'polypeptide(L)' 'FANEENQAHRPRRLTPRECARLMGFEKVDGRPFRIPVSDTQSYRQFGNSVVVPVFEAVAKLLEPYILKAVNADSCKVERI' A
#
# COMPACT_ATOMS: atom_id res chain seq x y z
N PHE A 1 17.30 11.43 32.55
CA PHE A 1 17.36 11.94 31.16
C PHE A 1 18.79 12.26 30.67
N ALA A 2 19.84 11.97 31.46
CA ALA A 2 21.25 12.31 31.14
C ALA A 2 22.14 11.07 30.91
N ASN A 3 21.57 9.92 30.54
CA ASN A 3 22.37 8.74 30.22
C ASN A 3 23.04 8.96 28.84
N GLU A 4 24.38 8.99 28.82
CA GLU A 4 25.20 9.32 27.64
C GLU A 4 25.08 8.28 26.51
N GLU A 5 25.00 6.98 26.86
CA GLU A 5 24.78 5.91 25.88
C GLU A 5 23.43 6.06 25.17
N ASN A 6 22.38 6.38 25.94
CA ASN A 6 21.05 6.63 25.37
C ASN A 6 21.00 7.90 24.51
N GLN A 7 21.84 8.91 24.78
CA GLN A 7 21.94 10.12 23.97
C GLN A 7 22.66 9.86 22.63
N ALA A 8 23.65 8.96 22.63
CA ALA A 8 24.39 8.52 21.45
C ALA A 8 23.54 7.62 20.52
N HIS A 9 22.67 6.78 21.08
CA HIS A 9 21.86 5.81 20.32
C HIS A 9 20.36 6.09 20.40
N ARG A 10 19.95 7.33 20.12
CA ARG A 10 18.53 7.71 20.16
C ARG A 10 17.75 7.00 19.05
N PRO A 11 16.67 6.26 19.39
CA PRO A 11 15.84 5.60 18.40
C PRO A 11 15.16 6.63 17.50
N ARG A 12 15.06 6.31 16.21
CA ARG A 12 14.37 7.14 15.22
C ARG A 12 13.00 6.57 14.86
N ARG A 13 12.12 7.45 14.39
CA ARG A 13 10.85 7.05 13.76
C ARG A 13 11.11 6.57 12.33
N LEU A 14 10.20 5.74 11.82
CA LEU A 14 10.14 5.43 10.39
C LEU A 14 9.81 6.68 9.59
N THR A 15 10.43 6.85 8.43
CA THR A 15 10.11 7.91 7.46
C THR A 15 8.83 7.56 6.69
N PRO A 16 8.12 8.56 6.12
CA PRO A 16 6.95 8.27 5.28
C PRO A 16 7.23 7.31 4.12
N ARG A 17 8.44 7.33 3.57
CA ARG A 17 8.86 6.41 2.51
C ARG A 17 9.08 4.99 3.03
N GLU A 18 9.63 4.81 4.23
CA GLU A 18 9.69 3.50 4.87
C GLU A 18 8.28 2.96 5.16
N CYS A 19 7.34 3.81 5.58
CA CYS A 19 5.94 3.42 5.75
C CYS A 19 5.29 3.00 4.42
N ALA A 20 5.53 3.73 3.33
CA ALA A 20 5.04 3.37 2.00
C ALA A 20 5.54 1.98 1.55
N ARG A 21 6.82 1.68 1.81
CA ARG A 21 7.41 0.36 1.53
C ARG A 21 6.81 -0.73 2.40
N LEU A 22 6.66 -0.47 3.69
CA LEU A 22 6.07 -1.42 4.64
C LEU A 22 4.64 -1.81 4.24
N MET A 23 3.84 -0.84 3.78
CA MET A 23 2.47 -1.08 3.34
C MET A 23 2.39 -1.64 1.90
N GLY A 24 3.50 -1.70 1.17
CA GLY A 24 3.58 -2.26 -0.18
C GLY A 24 3.28 -1.29 -1.33
N PHE A 25 3.23 0.02 -1.07
CA PHE A 25 3.06 1.05 -2.11
C PHE A 25 4.34 1.33 -2.89
N GLU A 26 5.51 1.05 -2.31
CA GLU A 26 6.82 1.22 -2.93
C GLU A 26 7.64 -0.06 -2.76
N LYS A 27 8.33 -0.50 -3.82
CA LYS A 27 9.28 -1.63 -3.74
C LYS A 27 10.70 -1.10 -3.56
N VAL A 28 11.59 -1.89 -2.94
CA VAL A 28 13.00 -1.49 -2.68
C VAL A 28 13.72 -1.11 -3.97
N ASP A 29 13.53 -1.91 -5.03
CA ASP A 29 14.10 -1.66 -6.37
C ASP A 29 13.07 -1.04 -7.36
N GLY A 30 11.96 -0.54 -6.82
CA GLY A 30 10.84 -0.03 -7.61
C GLY A 30 10.92 1.45 -7.93
N ARG A 31 9.97 1.92 -8.74
CA ARG A 31 9.74 3.36 -8.89
C ARG A 31 9.23 3.92 -7.56
N PRO A 32 9.76 5.08 -7.12
CA PRO A 32 9.36 5.67 -5.84
C PRO A 32 7.90 6.11 -5.89
N PHE A 33 7.18 5.90 -4.78
CA PHE A 33 5.82 6.41 -4.64
C PHE A 33 5.87 7.93 -4.43
N ARG A 34 5.02 8.68 -5.15
CA ARG A 34 4.92 10.13 -5.01
C ARG A 34 4.10 10.46 -3.76
N ILE A 35 4.73 11.13 -2.79
CA ILE A 35 4.09 11.59 -1.56
C ILE A 35 3.98 13.12 -1.64
N PRO A 36 2.84 13.69 -2.06
CA PRO A 36 2.68 15.13 -2.23
C PRO A 36 2.23 15.87 -0.96
N VAL A 37 1.95 15.14 0.13
CA VAL A 37 1.43 15.69 1.39
C VAL A 37 2.51 15.75 2.46
N SER A 38 2.24 16.46 3.58
CA SER A 38 3.17 16.54 4.69
C SER A 38 3.39 15.19 5.39
N ASP A 39 4.51 15.05 6.11
CA ASP A 39 4.86 13.82 6.82
C ASP A 39 3.74 13.37 7.77
N THR A 40 3.16 14.29 8.55
CA THR A 40 2.04 14.00 9.46
C THR A 40 0.84 13.40 8.74
N GLN A 41 0.48 13.95 7.58
CA GLN A 41 -0.63 13.43 6.77
C GLN A 41 -0.26 12.09 6.13
N SER A 42 0.98 11.95 5.67
CA SER A 42 1.49 10.70 5.08
C SER A 42 1.40 9.55 6.09
N TYR A 43 1.83 9.76 7.35
CA TYR A 43 1.68 8.76 8.40
C TYR A 43 0.23 8.36 8.62
N ARG A 44 -0.71 9.32 8.60
CA ARG A 44 -2.14 9.03 8.73
C ARG A 44 -2.69 8.26 7.54
N GLN A 45 -2.28 8.61 6.33
CA GLN A 45 -2.69 7.92 5.10
C GLN A 45 -2.19 6.48 5.08
N PHE A 46 -0.91 6.25 5.36
CA PHE A 46 -0.35 4.90 5.39
C PHE A 46 -0.89 4.07 6.55
N GLY A 47 -1.07 4.67 7.74
CA GLY A 47 -1.62 3.98 8.91
C GLY A 47 -3.08 3.55 8.75
N ASN A 48 -3.87 4.32 7.99
CA ASN A 48 -5.26 3.98 7.67
C ASN A 48 -5.40 3.18 6.36
N SER A 49 -4.28 2.86 5.70
CA SER A 49 -4.30 2.13 4.44
C SER A 49 -4.34 0.62 4.66
N VAL A 50 -4.54 -0.09 3.56
CA VAL A 50 -4.44 -1.54 3.51
C VAL A 50 -3.05 -1.98 3.06
N VAL A 51 -2.66 -3.19 3.42
CA VAL A 51 -1.42 -3.81 2.94
C VAL A 51 -1.63 -4.25 1.48
N VAL A 52 -1.00 -3.53 0.55
CA VAL A 52 -1.15 -3.71 -0.91
C VAL A 52 -0.96 -5.16 -1.38
N PRO A 53 0.11 -5.89 -1.02
CA PRO A 53 0.33 -7.24 -1.54
C PRO A 53 -0.74 -8.25 -1.10
N VAL A 54 -1.43 -8.01 0.02
CA VAL A 54 -2.53 -8.88 0.47
C VAL A 54 -3.70 -8.79 -0.50
N PHE A 55 -4.10 -7.58 -0.85
CA PHE A 55 -5.21 -7.37 -1.78
C PHE A 55 -4.83 -7.73 -3.22
N GLU A 56 -3.56 -7.60 -3.61
CA GLU A 56 -3.08 -8.13 -4.89
C GLU A 56 -3.29 -9.66 -4.99
N ALA A 57 -2.99 -10.41 -3.92
CA ALA A 57 -3.23 -11.85 -3.89
C ALA A 57 -4.72 -12.20 -3.96
N VAL A 58 -5.57 -11.47 -3.23
CA VAL A 58 -7.03 -11.65 -3.28
C VAL A 58 -7.57 -11.37 -4.69
N ALA A 59 -7.10 -10.30 -5.34
CA ALA A 59 -7.52 -9.96 -6.69
C ALA A 59 -7.17 -11.07 -7.69
N LYS A 60 -5.98 -11.68 -7.59
CA LYS A 60 -5.58 -12.83 -8.43
C LYS A 60 -6.49 -14.03 -8.26
N LEU A 61 -6.98 -14.29 -7.04
CA LEU A 61 -7.95 -15.36 -6.79
C LEU A 61 -9.33 -15.05 -7.38
N LEU A 62 -9.72 -13.78 -7.39
CA LEU A 62 -11.02 -13.33 -7.92
C LEU A 62 -11.02 -13.18 -9.46
N GLU A 63 -9.86 -13.01 -10.08
CA GLU A 63 -9.68 -12.80 -11.52
C GLU A 63 -10.55 -13.71 -12.42
N PRO A 64 -10.54 -15.06 -12.30
CA PRO A 64 -11.35 -15.92 -13.17
C PRO A 64 -12.86 -15.72 -12.96
N TYR A 65 -13.29 -15.35 -11.76
CA TYR A 65 -14.70 -15.11 -11.46
C TYR A 65 -15.18 -13.77 -12.02
N ILE A 66 -14.33 -12.75 -11.92
CA ILE A 66 -14.59 -11.43 -12.51
C ILE A 66 -14.71 -11.56 -14.04
N LEU A 67 -13.80 -12.29 -14.69
CA LEU A 67 -13.86 -12.52 -16.14
C LEU A 67 -15.14 -13.25 -16.56
N LYS A 68 -15.59 -14.26 -15.80
CA LYS A 68 -16.88 -14.93 -16.05
C LYS A 68 -18.07 -13.98 -15.91
N ALA A 69 -18.06 -13.12 -14.89
CA ALA A 69 -19.12 -12.14 -14.68
C ALA A 69 -19.20 -11.12 -15.82
N VAL A 70 -18.06 -10.59 -16.25
CA VAL A 70 -17.98 -9.63 -17.38
C VAL A 70 -18.51 -10.25 -18.68
N ASN A 71 -18.15 -11.51 -18.97
CA ASN A 71 -18.65 -12.22 -20.15
C ASN A 71 -20.16 -12.51 -20.09
N ALA A 72 -20.68 -12.80 -18.89
CA ALA A 72 -22.11 -13.03 -18.69
C ALA A 72 -22.94 -11.74 -18.87
N ASP A 73 -22.39 -10.59 -18.49
CA ASP A 73 -23.04 -9.30 -18.64
C ASP A 73 -23.01 -8.78 -20.08
N SER A 74 -21.88 -8.93 -20.78
CA SER A 74 -21.76 -8.58 -22.20
C SER A 74 -22.71 -9.39 -23.09
N CYS A 75 -22.90 -10.68 -22.79
CA CYS A 75 -23.88 -11.53 -23.48
C CYS A 75 -25.34 -11.08 -23.27
N LYS A 76 -25.67 -10.34 -22.21
CA LYS A 76 -27.01 -9.77 -22.00
C LYS A 76 -27.22 -8.50 -22.81
N VAL A 77 -26.18 -7.70 -23.01
CA VAL A 77 -26.24 -6.45 -23.80
C VAL A 77 -26.44 -6.75 -25.28
N GLU A 78 -25.82 -7.79 -25.81
CA GLU A 78 -25.96 -8.20 -27.23
C GLU A 78 -27.32 -8.86 -27.56
N ARG A 79 -28.15 -9.17 -26.55
CA ARG A 79 -29.47 -9.77 -26.73
C ARG A 79 -30.64 -8.78 -26.61
N ILE A 80 -30.36 -7.48 -26.52
CA ILE A 80 -31.36 -6.40 -26.52
C ILE A 80 -31.35 -5.73 -27.89
#